data_AF-A0A3D2HIN6-F1
#
_entry.id   AF-A0A3D2HIN6-F1
#
_cell.length_a   1.000
_cell.length_b   1.000
_cell.length_c   1.000
_cell.angle_alpha   90.00
_cell.angle_beta   90.00
_cell.angle_gamma   90.00
#
_symmetry.space_group_name_H-M   'P 1'
#
loop_
_entity.id
_entity.type
_entity.pdbx_description
1 polymer ?
#
loop_
_entity_poly.entity_id
_entity_poly.type
_entity_poly.pdbx_seq_one_letter_code
_entity_poly.pdbx_strand_id
1 'polypeptide(L)'
;PRKTVINTRHILFIFSGAFDKLSEIIERRLNQGTIGFGVSQDATHGTNSLHQAITQDFIQYGFEPEFIGRIPTRVTCEPLNKEDLARILTDTECSILKQAQEAFEGYNINMEITREAINEIAARAEAEKTGARGLMTIFERILRYFKFELPSSGIHFFEVNTDTIADPDKALKDLLLTHLTQGQEERLAAIHAYEQEFLEKHGLKIQFSNDGIQEVIKQSIDQDKSIADLCHNLFQDLGYGLKLMFPNGTSEPFVIDASLVLNPQKTLSGLIQKNYQATKQKPTDPKNAKH
;
A
#
# COMPACT_ATOMS: atom_id res chain seq x y z
N PRO A 1 22.85 1.67 -55.48
CA PRO A 1 22.47 0.49 -54.66
C PRO A 1 21.51 -0.44 -55.42
N ARG A 2 21.87 -1.73 -55.58
CA ARG A 2 20.97 -2.75 -56.16
C ARG A 2 19.81 -2.98 -55.19
N LYS A 3 18.58 -2.89 -55.69
CA LYS A 3 17.36 -3.11 -54.89
C LYS A 3 17.32 -4.59 -54.48
N THR A 4 17.50 -4.88 -53.20
CA THR A 4 17.41 -6.24 -52.67
C THR A 4 15.94 -6.67 -52.70
N VAL A 5 15.62 -7.75 -53.39
CA VAL A 5 14.27 -8.33 -53.43
C VAL A 5 14.27 -9.56 -52.55
N ILE A 6 13.34 -9.62 -51.59
CA ILE A 6 13.18 -10.73 -50.66
C ILE A 6 11.96 -11.55 -51.08
N ASN A 7 12.12 -12.87 -51.18
CA ASN A 7 11.03 -13.79 -51.46
C ASN A 7 10.26 -14.09 -50.16
N THR A 8 8.95 -13.87 -50.16
CA THR A 8 8.08 -14.03 -48.99
C THR A 8 7.30 -15.36 -48.96
N ARG A 9 7.59 -16.32 -49.85
CA ARG A 9 6.85 -17.58 -49.99
C ARG A 9 6.72 -18.40 -48.69
N HIS A 10 7.70 -18.34 -47.80
CA HIS A 10 7.74 -19.11 -46.55
C HIS A 10 7.49 -18.26 -45.31
N ILE A 11 7.07 -17.01 -45.48
CA ILE A 11 6.72 -16.14 -44.35
C ILE A 11 5.26 -16.43 -43.97
N LEU A 12 5.03 -16.71 -42.69
CA LEU A 12 3.68 -16.80 -42.13
C LEU A 12 3.12 -15.38 -41.98
N PHE A 13 1.94 -15.16 -42.56
CA PHE A 13 1.19 -13.93 -42.40
C PHE A 13 0.02 -14.17 -41.46
N ILE A 14 0.00 -13.43 -40.34
CA ILE A 14 -1.12 -13.40 -39.40
C ILE A 14 -1.77 -12.03 -39.53
N PHE A 15 -3.06 -12.03 -39.85
CA PHE A 15 -3.87 -10.82 -39.92
C PHE A 15 -4.86 -10.84 -38.76
N SER A 16 -4.97 -9.73 -38.04
CA SER A 16 -5.93 -9.55 -36.96
C SER A 16 -6.66 -8.22 -37.10
N GLY A 17 -7.89 -8.16 -36.61
CA GLY A 17 -8.74 -6.98 -36.68
C GLY A 17 -10.03 -7.16 -35.90
N ALA A 18 -10.66 -6.04 -35.52
CA ALA A 18 -12.00 -6.03 -34.94
C ALA A 18 -13.03 -5.75 -36.05
N PHE A 19 -14.04 -6.61 -36.17
CA PHE A 19 -15.00 -6.60 -37.27
C PHE A 19 -16.44 -6.45 -36.75
N ASP A 20 -16.75 -5.31 -36.12
CA ASP A 20 -17.99 -5.11 -35.34
C ASP A 20 -19.29 -5.40 -36.12
N LYS A 21 -19.32 -5.10 -37.43
CA LYS A 21 -20.50 -5.31 -38.30
C LYS A 21 -20.56 -6.67 -38.97
N LEU A 22 -19.52 -7.50 -38.83
CA LEU A 22 -19.46 -8.79 -39.53
C LEU A 22 -20.48 -9.77 -38.94
N SER A 23 -20.69 -9.76 -37.61
CA SER A 23 -21.69 -10.59 -36.95
C SER A 23 -23.10 -10.33 -37.51
N GLU A 24 -23.47 -9.07 -37.74
CA GLU A 24 -24.78 -8.71 -38.32
C GLU A 24 -24.97 -9.27 -39.73
N ILE A 25 -23.92 -9.23 -40.55
CA ILE A 25 -23.92 -9.78 -41.92
C ILE A 25 -24.15 -11.30 -41.86
N ILE A 26 -23.42 -11.99 -40.99
CA ILE A 26 -23.52 -13.43 -40.79
C ILE A 26 -24.92 -13.81 -40.31
N GLU A 27 -25.42 -13.13 -39.28
CA GLU A 27 -26.74 -13.39 -38.71
C GLU A 27 -27.85 -13.19 -39.74
N ARG A 28 -27.78 -12.11 -40.54
CA ARG A 28 -28.75 -11.88 -41.62
C ARG A 28 -28.75 -13.01 -42.63
N ARG A 29 -27.57 -13.53 -42.99
CA ARG A 29 -27.45 -14.67 -43.91
C ARG A 29 -28.02 -15.96 -43.29
N LEU A 30 -27.71 -16.23 -42.02
CA LEU A 30 -28.22 -17.42 -41.31
C LEU A 30 -29.75 -17.36 -41.14
N ASN A 31 -30.31 -16.18 -40.93
CA ASN A 31 -31.74 -15.96 -40.74
C ASN A 31 -32.53 -15.79 -42.05
N GLN A 32 -31.86 -15.75 -43.21
CA GLN A 32 -32.49 -15.53 -44.52
C GLN A 32 -33.35 -16.71 -45.02
N GLY A 33 -33.60 -17.73 -44.20
CA GLY A 33 -34.48 -18.87 -44.50
C GLY A 33 -35.77 -18.96 -43.66
N THR A 34 -35.98 -18.09 -42.68
CA THR A 34 -37.05 -18.26 -41.66
C THR A 34 -38.29 -17.40 -41.92
N ILE A 35 -38.77 -17.36 -43.16
CA ILE A 35 -40.07 -16.74 -43.51
C ILE A 35 -41.14 -17.84 -43.41
N GLY A 36 -41.59 -18.13 -42.19
CA GLY A 36 -42.65 -19.10 -41.91
C GLY A 36 -43.20 -18.93 -40.50
N PHE A 37 -44.52 -18.88 -40.37
CA PHE A 37 -45.23 -18.72 -39.09
C PHE A 37 -44.82 -19.82 -38.09
N GLY A 38 -44.16 -19.44 -36.99
CA GLY A 38 -44.04 -20.30 -35.81
C GLY A 38 -42.64 -20.77 -35.39
N VAL A 39 -41.60 -19.94 -35.50
CA VAL A 39 -40.31 -20.24 -34.84
C VAL A 39 -40.00 -19.16 -33.81
N SER A 40 -40.00 -19.58 -32.54
CA SER A 40 -39.52 -18.80 -31.40
C SER A 40 -38.09 -18.36 -31.68
N GLN A 41 -37.85 -17.05 -31.79
CA GLN A 41 -36.50 -16.51 -31.87
C GLN A 41 -35.83 -16.63 -30.50
N ASP A 42 -35.10 -17.73 -30.27
CA ASP A 42 -34.12 -17.79 -29.20
C ASP A 42 -32.93 -16.90 -29.60
N ALA A 43 -33.03 -15.62 -29.27
CA ALA A 43 -32.00 -14.61 -29.46
C ALA A 43 -30.82 -14.87 -28.53
N THR A 44 -29.92 -15.79 -28.89
CA THR A 44 -28.70 -16.08 -28.12
C THR A 44 -27.44 -16.17 -28.99
N HIS A 45 -27.25 -15.31 -30.00
CA HIS A 45 -26.19 -15.55 -31.01
C HIS A 45 -25.33 -14.34 -31.40
N GLY A 46 -24.91 -13.49 -30.46
CA GLY A 46 -23.97 -12.40 -30.79
C GLY A 46 -22.50 -12.83 -30.97
N THR A 47 -22.06 -13.89 -30.29
CA THR A 47 -20.64 -14.32 -30.22
C THR A 47 -20.36 -15.59 -31.02
N ASN A 48 -21.29 -16.55 -30.99
CA ASN A 48 -21.19 -17.81 -31.75
C ASN A 48 -21.35 -17.63 -33.26
N SER A 49 -21.90 -16.50 -33.72
CA SER A 49 -22.12 -16.25 -35.15
C SER A 49 -20.79 -16.09 -35.91
N LEU A 50 -19.77 -15.46 -35.30
CA LEU A 50 -18.47 -15.26 -35.94
C LEU A 50 -17.77 -16.57 -36.35
N HIS A 51 -17.97 -17.66 -35.62
CA HIS A 51 -17.43 -18.98 -35.96
C HIS A 51 -18.00 -19.54 -37.27
N GLN A 52 -19.13 -19.01 -37.73
CA GLN A 52 -19.82 -19.42 -38.95
C GLN A 52 -19.49 -18.52 -40.14
N ALA A 53 -18.47 -17.67 -40.03
CA ALA A 53 -18.09 -16.74 -41.09
C ALA A 53 -17.56 -17.47 -42.35
N ILE A 54 -18.18 -17.19 -43.49
CA ILE A 54 -17.78 -17.69 -44.82
C ILE A 54 -17.19 -16.56 -45.66
N THR A 55 -16.50 -16.92 -46.75
CA THR A 55 -15.84 -15.93 -47.63
C THR A 55 -16.78 -14.84 -48.14
N GLN A 56 -18.05 -15.18 -48.43
CA GLN A 56 -19.06 -14.25 -48.89
C GLN A 56 -19.35 -13.12 -47.89
N ASP A 57 -19.28 -13.40 -46.58
CA ASP A 57 -19.54 -12.38 -45.55
C ASP A 57 -18.44 -11.32 -45.56
N PHE A 58 -17.18 -11.73 -45.71
CA PHE A 58 -16.05 -10.82 -45.82
C PHE A 58 -16.09 -9.98 -47.10
N ILE A 59 -16.50 -10.57 -48.23
CA ILE A 59 -16.71 -9.82 -49.48
C ILE A 59 -17.81 -8.79 -49.29
N GLN A 60 -18.94 -9.17 -48.66
CA GLN A 60 -20.02 -8.24 -48.35
C GLN A 60 -19.61 -7.16 -47.35
N TYR A 61 -18.71 -7.48 -46.42
CA TYR A 61 -18.12 -6.53 -45.48
C TYR A 61 -17.19 -5.52 -46.18
N GLY A 62 -16.61 -5.88 -47.33
CA GLY A 62 -15.81 -4.99 -48.19
C GLY A 62 -14.43 -5.51 -48.57
N PHE A 63 -14.10 -6.77 -48.30
CA PHE A 63 -12.82 -7.36 -48.70
C PHE A 63 -12.81 -7.78 -50.17
N GLU A 64 -11.66 -7.59 -50.82
CA GLU A 64 -11.42 -8.09 -52.17
C GLU A 64 -11.41 -9.64 -52.21
N PRO A 65 -12.15 -10.29 -53.13
CA PRO A 65 -12.27 -11.75 -53.20
C PRO A 65 -10.93 -12.48 -53.30
N GLU A 66 -10.00 -11.92 -54.09
CA GLU A 66 -8.67 -12.49 -54.34
C GLU A 66 -7.77 -12.43 -53.11
N PHE A 67 -7.97 -11.43 -52.27
CA PHE A 67 -7.24 -11.26 -51.03
C PHE A 67 -7.73 -12.24 -49.97
N ILE A 68 -9.04 -12.25 -49.71
CA ILE A 68 -9.62 -13.15 -48.69
C ILE A 68 -9.48 -14.63 -49.09
N GLY A 69 -9.43 -14.94 -50.39
CA GLY A 69 -9.15 -16.28 -50.91
C GLY A 69 -7.76 -16.80 -50.56
N ARG A 70 -6.80 -15.91 -50.26
CA ARG A 70 -5.45 -16.27 -49.79
C ARG A 70 -5.39 -16.49 -48.27
N ILE A 71 -6.49 -16.29 -47.55
CA ILE A 71 -6.59 -16.42 -46.08
C ILE A 71 -7.59 -17.55 -45.75
N PRO A 72 -7.20 -18.82 -45.92
CA PRO A 72 -8.09 -19.96 -45.75
C PRO A 72 -8.34 -20.31 -44.27
N THR A 73 -7.38 -20.02 -43.39
CA THR A 73 -7.49 -20.28 -41.95
C THR A 73 -8.04 -19.04 -41.24
N ARG A 74 -9.12 -19.23 -40.49
CA ARG A 74 -9.81 -18.17 -39.75
C ARG A 74 -10.04 -18.64 -38.33
N VAL A 75 -9.73 -17.77 -37.39
CA VAL A 75 -9.92 -18.02 -35.96
C VAL A 75 -10.63 -16.79 -35.39
N THR A 76 -11.58 -17.03 -34.51
CA THR A 76 -12.35 -15.99 -33.82
C THR A 76 -11.91 -15.96 -32.36
N CYS A 77 -11.81 -14.77 -31.80
CA CYS A 77 -11.55 -14.58 -30.37
C CYS A 77 -12.90 -14.42 -29.66
N GLU A 78 -13.06 -15.15 -28.56
CA GLU A 78 -14.22 -15.01 -27.69
C GLU A 78 -14.13 -13.71 -26.87
N PRO A 79 -15.28 -13.09 -26.52
CA PRO A 79 -15.26 -11.95 -25.61
C PRO A 79 -14.79 -12.38 -24.23
N LEU A 80 -14.10 -11.47 -23.54
CA LEU A 80 -13.62 -11.71 -22.19
C LEU A 80 -14.79 -11.56 -21.20
N ASN A 81 -15.03 -12.60 -20.41
CA ASN A 81 -15.92 -12.53 -19.24
C ASN A 81 -15.12 -12.10 -17.99
N LYS A 82 -15.83 -11.91 -16.88
CA LYS A 82 -15.24 -11.62 -15.57
C LYS A 82 -14.12 -12.61 -15.17
N GLU A 83 -14.33 -13.90 -15.33
CA GLU A 83 -13.37 -14.93 -14.93
C GLU A 83 -12.08 -14.87 -15.78
N ASP A 84 -12.20 -14.61 -17.07
CA ASP A 84 -11.07 -14.42 -17.99
C ASP A 84 -10.28 -13.17 -17.62
N LEU A 85 -10.96 -12.07 -17.29
CA LEU A 85 -10.33 -10.82 -16.85
C LEU A 85 -9.60 -10.99 -15.53
N ALA A 86 -10.18 -11.72 -14.57
CA ALA A 86 -9.52 -12.06 -13.31
C ALA A 86 -8.24 -12.89 -13.56
N ARG A 87 -8.33 -13.90 -14.44
CA ARG A 87 -7.16 -14.71 -14.82
C ARG A 87 -6.08 -13.88 -15.53
N ILE A 88 -6.46 -12.93 -16.38
CA ILE A 88 -5.52 -12.02 -17.04
C ILE A 88 -4.79 -11.15 -16.01
N LEU A 89 -5.51 -10.68 -14.98
CA LEU A 89 -4.94 -9.88 -13.90
C LEU A 89 -3.91 -10.66 -13.07
N THR A 90 -4.09 -11.97 -12.87
CA THR A 90 -3.26 -12.77 -11.94
C THR A 90 -2.30 -13.76 -12.60
N ASP A 91 -2.80 -14.66 -13.45
CA ASP A 91 -2.16 -15.94 -13.77
C ASP A 91 -1.33 -15.91 -15.07
N THR A 92 -1.24 -14.75 -15.74
CA THR A 92 -0.47 -14.61 -16.97
C THR A 92 1.01 -14.36 -16.67
N GLU A 93 1.91 -14.82 -17.56
CA GLU A 93 3.37 -14.70 -17.34
C GLU A 93 3.83 -13.26 -17.06
N CYS A 94 3.15 -12.30 -17.68
CA CYS A 94 3.34 -10.86 -17.49
C CYS A 94 2.05 -10.20 -16.97
N SER A 95 1.45 -10.76 -15.91
CA SER A 95 0.20 -10.24 -15.37
C SER A 95 0.33 -8.81 -14.87
N ILE A 96 -0.78 -8.06 -14.95
CA ILE A 96 -0.84 -6.66 -14.54
C ILE A 96 -0.56 -6.55 -13.04
N LEU A 97 -1.03 -7.51 -12.24
CA LEU A 97 -0.76 -7.56 -10.81
C LEU A 97 0.74 -7.72 -10.55
N LYS A 98 1.40 -8.68 -11.21
CA LYS A 98 2.83 -8.93 -11.02
C LYS A 98 3.67 -7.71 -11.38
N GLN A 99 3.34 -7.03 -12.49
CA GLN A 99 4.02 -5.77 -12.88
C GLN A 99 3.86 -4.67 -11.83
N ALA A 100 2.68 -4.56 -11.20
CA ALA A 100 2.46 -3.58 -10.13
C ALA A 100 3.21 -3.95 -8.84
N GLN A 101 3.22 -5.23 -8.47
CA GLN A 101 3.98 -5.73 -7.32
C GLN A 101 5.48 -5.45 -7.50
N GLU A 102 6.05 -5.80 -8.66
CA GLU A 102 7.45 -5.51 -8.99
C GLU A 102 7.76 -3.99 -8.93
N ALA A 103 6.82 -3.14 -9.34
CA ALA A 103 6.98 -1.69 -9.26
C ALA A 103 7.03 -1.17 -7.81
N PHE A 104 6.25 -1.76 -6.89
CA PHE A 104 6.28 -1.44 -5.47
C PHE A 104 7.48 -2.06 -4.74
N GLU A 105 7.89 -3.28 -5.12
CA GLU A 105 9.10 -3.93 -4.63
C GLU A 105 10.36 -3.08 -4.91
N GLY A 106 10.39 -2.37 -6.04
CA GLY A 106 11.45 -1.40 -6.35
C GLY A 106 11.60 -0.27 -5.31
N TYR A 107 10.59 -0.03 -4.48
CA TYR A 107 10.60 0.91 -3.35
C TYR A 107 10.65 0.22 -1.98
N ASN A 108 10.93 -1.09 -1.93
CA ASN A 108 10.83 -1.94 -0.73
C ASN A 108 9.43 -1.94 -0.09
N ILE A 109 8.39 -1.95 -0.93
CA ILE A 109 6.99 -2.01 -0.51
C ILE A 109 6.38 -3.31 -1.02
N ASN A 110 5.92 -4.17 -0.11
CA ASN A 110 5.17 -5.38 -0.45
C ASN A 110 3.69 -5.03 -0.65
N MET A 111 3.15 -5.36 -1.82
CA MET A 111 1.75 -5.17 -2.17
C MET A 111 1.05 -6.52 -2.29
N GLU A 112 0.00 -6.71 -1.50
CA GLU A 112 -0.92 -7.83 -1.65
C GLU A 112 -2.29 -7.37 -2.14
N ILE A 113 -3.05 -8.27 -2.75
CA ILE A 113 -4.41 -7.99 -3.22
C ILE A 113 -5.32 -9.17 -2.85
N THR A 114 -6.52 -8.86 -2.35
CA THR A 114 -7.47 -9.90 -1.98
C THR A 114 -8.17 -10.48 -3.20
N ARG A 115 -8.69 -11.71 -3.07
CA ARG A 115 -9.41 -12.37 -4.17
C ARG A 115 -10.71 -11.65 -4.52
N GLU A 116 -11.37 -11.08 -3.51
CA GLU A 116 -12.56 -10.26 -3.65
C GLU A 116 -12.25 -8.99 -4.45
N ALA A 117 -11.09 -8.37 -4.19
CA ALA A 117 -10.63 -7.21 -4.92
C ALA A 117 -10.35 -7.51 -6.40
N ILE A 118 -9.69 -8.62 -6.70
CA ILE A 118 -9.47 -9.09 -8.08
C ILE A 118 -10.81 -9.25 -8.82
N ASN A 119 -11.77 -9.91 -8.18
CA ASN A 119 -13.10 -10.15 -8.76
C ASN A 119 -13.88 -8.85 -9.00
N GLU A 120 -13.78 -7.88 -8.08
CA GLU A 120 -14.43 -6.58 -8.20
C GLU A 120 -13.82 -5.76 -9.36
N ILE A 121 -12.49 -5.74 -9.48
CA ILE A 121 -11.80 -5.08 -10.60
C ILE A 121 -12.21 -5.72 -11.94
N ALA A 122 -12.26 -7.04 -12.01
CA ALA A 122 -12.69 -7.77 -13.19
C ALA A 122 -14.15 -7.46 -13.57
N ALA A 123 -15.07 -7.40 -12.59
CA ALA A 123 -16.46 -7.04 -12.82
C ALA A 123 -16.61 -5.60 -13.35
N ARG A 124 -15.84 -4.64 -12.82
CA ARG A 124 -15.82 -3.26 -13.33
C ARG A 124 -15.29 -3.18 -14.77
N ALA A 125 -14.23 -3.94 -15.08
CA ALA A 125 -13.65 -3.99 -16.42
C ALA A 125 -14.60 -4.62 -17.44
N GLU A 126 -15.33 -5.67 -17.06
CA GLU A 126 -16.38 -6.28 -17.89
C GLU A 126 -17.51 -5.29 -18.19
N ALA A 127 -17.95 -4.52 -17.18
CA ALA A 127 -19.01 -3.52 -17.32
C ALA A 127 -18.62 -2.39 -18.30
N GLU A 128 -17.34 -2.01 -18.35
CA GLU A 128 -16.84 -1.00 -19.30
C GLU A 128 -16.78 -1.52 -20.75
N LYS A 129 -16.86 -2.84 -20.98
CA LYS A 129 -16.80 -3.49 -22.32
C LYS A 129 -15.57 -3.09 -23.16
N THR A 130 -14.47 -2.75 -22.52
CA THR A 130 -13.21 -2.33 -23.15
C THR A 130 -12.15 -3.44 -23.16
N GLY A 131 -12.50 -4.63 -22.68
CA GLY A 131 -11.61 -5.80 -22.60
C GLY A 131 -10.42 -5.60 -21.66
N ALA A 132 -9.32 -6.32 -21.91
CA ALA A 132 -8.12 -6.29 -21.06
C ALA A 132 -7.45 -4.89 -20.97
N ARG A 133 -7.72 -3.99 -21.93
CA ARG A 133 -7.23 -2.60 -21.86
C ARG A 133 -7.95 -1.78 -20.79
N GLY A 134 -9.25 -2.01 -20.60
CA GLY A 134 -10.02 -1.42 -19.51
C GLY A 134 -9.52 -1.86 -18.15
N LEU A 135 -9.23 -3.15 -18.03
CA LEU A 135 -8.66 -3.75 -16.82
C LEU A 135 -7.40 -3.02 -16.34
N MET A 136 -6.45 -2.78 -17.25
CA MET A 136 -5.24 -2.02 -16.94
C MET A 136 -5.54 -0.59 -16.49
N THR A 137 -6.48 0.08 -17.17
CA THR A 137 -6.84 1.48 -16.88
C THR A 137 -7.47 1.63 -15.50
N ILE A 138 -8.39 0.72 -15.15
CA ILE A 138 -9.05 0.68 -13.84
C ILE A 138 -8.01 0.44 -12.74
N PHE A 139 -7.12 -0.53 -12.95
CA PHE A 139 -6.11 -0.89 -11.97
C PHE A 139 -5.09 0.23 -11.72
N GLU A 140 -4.57 0.85 -12.79
CA GLU A 140 -3.68 2.00 -12.68
C GLU A 140 -4.34 3.19 -11.98
N ARG A 141 -5.63 3.43 -12.24
CA ARG A 141 -6.38 4.50 -11.57
C ARG A 141 -6.46 4.28 -10.06
N ILE A 142 -6.68 3.05 -9.61
CA ILE A 142 -6.73 2.70 -8.18
C ILE A 142 -5.36 2.94 -7.53
N LEU A 143 -4.28 2.47 -8.16
CA LEU A 143 -2.94 2.53 -7.57
C LEU A 143 -2.22 3.87 -7.76
N ARG A 144 -2.76 4.78 -8.57
CA ARG A 144 -2.08 6.03 -8.97
C ARG A 144 -1.53 6.82 -7.79
N TYR A 145 -2.37 7.09 -6.79
CA TYR A 145 -1.95 7.88 -5.62
C TYR A 145 -1.11 7.06 -4.64
N PHE A 146 -1.33 5.75 -4.53
CA PHE A 146 -0.47 4.86 -3.75
C PHE A 146 0.97 4.86 -4.28
N LYS A 147 1.15 4.77 -5.61
CA LYS A 147 2.47 4.86 -6.26
C LYS A 147 3.18 6.20 -6.02
N PHE A 148 2.43 7.27 -5.74
CA PHE A 148 2.99 8.60 -5.50
C PHE A 148 3.34 8.82 -4.01
N GLU A 149 2.42 8.49 -3.11
CA GLU A 149 2.56 8.78 -1.67
C GLU A 149 3.41 7.75 -0.92
N LEU A 150 3.23 6.45 -1.20
CA LEU A 150 3.85 5.39 -0.39
C LEU A 150 5.39 5.38 -0.42
N PRO A 151 6.07 5.65 -1.55
CA PRO A 151 7.54 5.71 -1.55
C PRO A 151 8.13 6.74 -0.58
N SER A 152 7.35 7.75 -0.19
CA SER A 152 7.78 8.80 0.75
C SER A 152 7.21 8.63 2.17
N SER A 153 6.41 7.59 2.43
CA SER A 153 5.67 7.44 3.69
C SER A 153 6.37 6.54 4.73
N GLY A 154 7.34 5.73 4.31
CA GLY A 154 7.98 4.72 5.19
C GLY A 154 7.18 3.43 5.36
N ILE A 155 6.10 3.25 4.59
CA ILE A 155 5.24 2.08 4.65
C ILE A 155 5.81 0.98 3.76
N HIS A 156 6.08 -0.19 4.34
CA HIS A 156 6.67 -1.34 3.65
C HIS A 156 5.66 -2.41 3.23
N PHE A 157 4.40 -2.28 3.62
CA PHE A 157 3.35 -3.24 3.29
C PHE A 157 2.00 -2.55 3.16
N PHE A 158 1.23 -2.94 2.15
CA PHE A 158 -0.20 -2.62 2.09
C PHE A 158 -0.97 -3.70 1.33
N GLU A 159 -2.25 -3.84 1.69
CA GLU A 159 -3.18 -4.77 1.05
C GLU A 159 -4.25 -3.99 0.28
N VAL A 160 -4.52 -4.40 -0.96
CA VAL A 160 -5.62 -3.89 -1.77
C VAL A 160 -6.83 -4.79 -1.59
N ASN A 161 -7.87 -4.25 -0.96
CA ASN A 161 -9.13 -4.93 -0.70
C ASN A 161 -10.31 -4.24 -1.40
N THR A 162 -11.53 -4.72 -1.17
CA THR A 162 -12.75 -4.15 -1.76
C THR A 162 -12.99 -2.70 -1.36
N ASP A 163 -12.62 -2.30 -0.15
CA ASP A 163 -12.77 -0.92 0.33
C ASP A 163 -11.79 0.02 -0.40
N THR A 164 -10.57 -0.46 -0.64
CA THR A 164 -9.56 0.24 -1.45
C THR A 164 -10.04 0.47 -2.88
N ILE A 165 -10.81 -0.46 -3.44
CA ILE A 165 -11.39 -0.33 -4.78
C ILE A 165 -12.61 0.59 -4.79
N ALA A 166 -13.40 0.61 -3.71
CA ALA A 166 -14.55 1.49 -3.55
C ALA A 166 -14.15 2.96 -3.42
N ASP A 167 -13.16 3.26 -2.58
CA ASP A 167 -12.64 4.61 -2.35
C ASP A 167 -11.10 4.59 -2.12
N PRO A 168 -10.30 4.65 -3.20
CA PRO A 168 -8.84 4.60 -3.11
C PRO A 168 -8.25 5.76 -2.30
N ASP A 169 -8.83 6.96 -2.40
CA ASP A 169 -8.32 8.17 -1.75
C ASP A 169 -8.52 8.10 -0.24
N LYS A 170 -9.69 7.60 0.20
CA LYS A 170 -9.94 7.37 1.62
C LYS A 170 -9.04 6.27 2.17
N ALA A 171 -8.95 5.12 1.48
CA ALA A 171 -8.11 4.01 1.92
C ALA A 171 -6.63 4.42 2.08
N LEU A 172 -6.10 5.23 1.16
CA LEU A 172 -4.75 5.77 1.26
C LEU A 172 -4.57 6.69 2.48
N LYS A 173 -5.52 7.60 2.73
CA LYS A 173 -5.48 8.49 3.89
C LYS A 173 -5.52 7.70 5.20
N ASP A 174 -6.42 6.72 5.29
CA ASP A 174 -6.57 5.88 6.48
C ASP A 174 -5.28 5.10 6.74
N LEU A 175 -4.64 4.57 5.69
CA LEU A 175 -3.36 3.87 5.76
C LEU A 175 -2.21 4.78 6.22
N LEU A 176 -2.09 5.99 5.65
CA LEU A 176 -1.07 6.96 6.07
C LEU A 176 -1.28 7.41 7.53
N LEU A 177 -2.53 7.68 7.92
CA LEU A 177 -2.86 8.07 9.28
C LEU A 177 -2.57 6.94 10.28
N THR A 178 -2.91 5.70 9.93
CA THR A 178 -2.66 4.53 10.77
C THR A 178 -1.16 4.34 11.00
N HIS A 179 -0.34 4.48 9.96
CA HIS A 179 1.11 4.39 10.09
C HIS A 179 1.71 5.49 10.97
N LEU A 180 1.25 6.74 10.81
CA LEU A 180 1.65 7.85 11.67
C LEU A 180 1.27 7.62 13.14
N THR A 181 0.10 7.02 13.39
CA THR A 181 -0.42 6.80 14.75
C THR A 181 0.23 5.58 15.42
N GLN A 182 0.40 4.47 14.72
CA GLN A 182 1.11 3.28 15.23
C GLN A 182 2.54 3.62 15.63
N GLY A 183 3.25 4.38 14.80
CA GLY A 183 4.58 4.88 15.14
C GLY A 183 4.58 5.81 16.36
N GLN A 184 3.47 6.44 16.74
CA GLN A 184 3.40 7.23 17.98
C GLN A 184 3.04 6.37 19.19
N GLU A 185 2.07 5.47 19.07
CA GLU A 185 1.63 4.60 20.17
C GLU A 185 2.72 3.63 20.62
N GLU A 186 3.43 2.97 19.68
CA GLU A 186 4.53 2.08 20.03
C GLU A 186 5.68 2.84 20.71
N ARG A 187 5.97 4.05 20.23
CA ARG A 187 7.01 4.91 20.83
C ARG A 187 6.63 5.39 22.23
N LEU A 188 5.37 5.77 22.43
CA LEU A 188 4.83 6.11 23.75
C LEU A 188 4.82 4.91 24.70
N ALA A 189 4.43 3.74 24.21
CA ALA A 189 4.45 2.50 24.99
C ALA A 189 5.87 2.13 25.44
N ALA A 190 6.89 2.31 24.58
CA ALA A 190 8.29 2.10 24.93
C ALA A 190 8.77 3.07 26.03
N ILE A 191 8.35 4.34 26.00
CA ILE A 191 8.68 5.32 27.05
C ILE A 191 8.01 4.92 28.38
N HIS A 192 6.73 4.57 28.36
CA HIS A 192 6.03 4.12 29.57
C HIS A 192 6.60 2.80 30.13
N ALA A 193 7.03 1.89 29.27
CA ALA A 193 7.72 0.67 29.69
C ALA A 193 9.03 1.01 30.44
N TYR A 194 9.80 1.98 29.94
CA TYR A 194 11.00 2.46 30.62
C TYR A 194 10.70 3.11 31.99
N GLU A 195 9.63 3.89 32.11
CA GLU A 195 9.19 4.45 33.40
C GLU A 195 8.90 3.36 34.45
N GLN A 196 8.25 2.27 34.04
CA GLN A 196 7.98 1.12 34.90
C GLN A 196 9.27 0.36 35.25
N GLU A 197 10.14 0.09 34.27
CA GLU A 197 11.43 -0.56 34.51
C GLU A 197 12.29 0.23 35.52
N PHE A 198 12.32 1.56 35.38
CA PHE A 198 13.06 2.43 36.28
C PHE A 198 12.52 2.36 37.72
N LEU A 199 11.18 2.30 37.87
CA LEU A 199 10.54 2.12 39.17
C LEU A 199 10.91 0.77 39.81
N GLU A 200 10.86 -0.32 39.07
CA GLU A 200 11.22 -1.65 39.56
C GLU A 200 12.69 -1.72 39.98
N LYS A 201 13.59 -1.14 39.17
CA LYS A 201 15.04 -1.20 39.38
C LYS A 201 15.53 -0.26 40.49
N HIS A 202 14.97 0.94 40.58
CA HIS A 202 15.48 1.98 41.47
C HIS A 202 14.56 2.31 42.65
N GLY A 203 13.30 1.86 42.64
CA GLY A 203 12.30 2.16 43.66
C GLY A 203 11.80 3.61 43.63
N LEU A 204 12.04 4.33 42.53
CA LEU A 204 11.71 5.75 42.35
C LEU A 204 10.80 5.92 41.14
N LYS A 205 9.74 6.71 41.29
CA LYS A 205 8.83 7.02 40.18
C LYS A 205 9.42 8.14 39.33
N ILE A 206 9.51 7.91 38.02
CA ILE A 206 9.80 8.94 37.02
C ILE A 206 8.61 9.08 36.08
N GLN A 207 8.46 10.26 35.48
CA GLN A 207 7.46 10.49 34.45
C GLN A 207 8.00 11.46 33.41
N PHE A 208 7.86 11.15 32.12
CA PHE A 208 8.21 12.09 31.06
C PHE A 208 7.11 13.14 30.88
N SER A 209 7.52 14.39 30.78
CA SER A 209 6.64 15.46 30.30
C SER A 209 6.41 15.34 28.79
N ASN A 210 5.34 15.96 28.28
CA ASN A 210 5.03 15.92 26.86
C ASN A 210 6.21 16.42 25.98
N ASP A 211 6.87 17.50 26.41
CA ASP A 211 8.04 18.03 25.69
C ASP A 211 9.26 17.10 25.79
N GLY A 212 9.43 16.41 26.93
CA GLY A 212 10.46 15.38 27.09
C GLY A 212 10.25 14.17 26.19
N ILE A 213 9.00 13.70 26.06
CA ILE A 213 8.62 12.61 25.14
C ILE A 213 8.99 12.96 23.69
N GLN A 214 8.62 14.17 23.25
CA GLN A 214 8.91 14.62 21.89
C GLN A 214 10.42 14.66 21.61
N GLU A 215 11.21 15.15 22.57
CA GLU A 215 12.66 15.22 22.43
C GLU A 215 13.32 13.83 22.40
N VAL A 216 12.85 12.88 23.21
CA VAL A 216 13.32 11.48 23.17
C VAL A 216 13.02 10.84 21.82
N ILE A 217 11.79 11.00 21.32
CA ILE A 217 11.39 10.47 20.01
C ILE A 217 12.27 11.05 18.90
N LYS A 218 12.49 12.37 18.94
CA LYS A 218 13.33 13.06 17.96
C LYS A 218 14.78 12.54 17.97
N GLN A 219 15.41 12.44 19.14
CA GLN A 219 16.78 11.92 19.24
C GLN A 219 16.90 10.43 18.88
N SER A 220 15.83 9.64 19.12
CA SER A 220 15.77 8.23 18.72
C SER A 220 15.80 8.08 17.19
N ILE A 221 15.05 8.94 16.48
CA ILE A 221 15.05 9.00 15.02
C ILE A 221 16.39 9.51 14.49
N ASP A 222 16.91 10.61 15.05
CA ASP A 222 18.17 11.23 14.58
C ASP A 222 19.40 10.34 14.78
N GLN A 223 19.40 9.48 15.81
CA GLN A 223 20.52 8.59 16.15
C GLN A 223 20.31 7.14 15.68
N ASP A 224 19.19 6.82 15.04
CA ASP A 224 18.81 5.46 14.62
C ASP A 224 18.93 4.43 15.76
N LYS A 225 18.37 4.77 16.94
CA LYS A 225 18.38 3.92 18.14
C LYS A 225 16.97 3.65 18.62
N SER A 226 16.76 2.46 19.20
CA SER A 226 15.51 2.18 19.90
C SER A 226 15.30 3.15 21.07
N ILE A 227 14.05 3.46 21.39
CA ILE A 227 13.71 4.33 22.52
C ILE A 227 14.25 3.76 23.83
N ALA A 228 14.17 2.45 24.02
CA ALA A 228 14.70 1.78 25.20
C ALA A 228 16.22 2.03 25.33
N ASP A 229 16.99 1.71 24.29
CA ASP A 229 18.45 1.89 24.30
C ASP A 229 18.85 3.36 24.50
N LEU A 230 18.11 4.29 23.89
CA LEU A 230 18.36 5.72 24.07
C LEU A 230 18.12 6.13 25.53
N CYS A 231 16.99 5.73 26.12
CA CYS A 231 16.67 6.02 27.52
C CYS A 231 17.69 5.41 28.49
N HIS A 232 18.11 4.15 28.28
CA HIS A 232 19.17 3.52 29.09
C HIS A 232 20.48 4.29 29.01
N ASN A 233 20.88 4.75 27.83
CA ASN A 233 22.10 5.51 27.64
C ASN A 233 22.03 6.91 28.27
N LEU A 234 20.93 7.64 28.08
CA LEU A 234 20.77 9.01 28.59
C LEU A 234 20.63 9.07 30.11
N PHE A 235 19.97 8.08 30.72
CA PHE A 235 19.56 8.13 32.13
C PHE A 235 20.24 7.09 33.02
N GLN A 236 21.32 6.46 32.56
CA GLN A 236 22.09 5.49 33.37
C GLN A 236 22.48 6.00 34.77
N ASP A 237 22.84 7.28 34.88
CA ASP A 237 23.28 7.90 36.14
C ASP A 237 22.12 8.50 36.95
N LEU A 238 20.93 8.61 36.34
CA LEU A 238 19.78 9.28 36.94
C LEU A 238 19.31 8.57 38.21
N GLY A 239 19.28 7.23 38.21
CA GLY A 239 18.86 6.44 39.35
C GLY A 239 19.74 6.65 40.60
N TYR A 240 21.04 6.81 40.41
CA TYR A 240 21.98 7.10 41.51
C TYR A 240 21.85 8.56 41.97
N GLY A 241 21.75 9.49 41.03
CA GLY A 241 21.58 10.92 41.35
C GLY A 241 20.29 11.21 42.14
N LEU A 242 19.17 10.59 41.75
CA LEU A 242 17.91 10.76 42.45
C LEU A 242 17.90 10.13 43.85
N LYS A 243 18.57 8.99 44.06
CA LYS A 243 18.72 8.41 45.41
C LYS A 243 19.49 9.31 46.37
N LEU A 244 20.47 10.08 45.86
CA LEU A 244 21.18 11.08 46.66
C LEU A 244 20.30 12.29 47.02
N MET A 245 19.38 12.67 46.14
CA MET A 245 18.46 13.78 46.36
C MET A 245 17.28 13.40 47.25
N PHE A 246 16.82 12.16 47.15
CA PHE A 246 15.64 11.64 47.83
C PHE A 246 15.94 10.29 48.52
N PRO A 247 16.79 10.29 49.57
CA PRO A 247 17.21 9.06 50.24
C PRO A 247 16.07 8.30 50.94
N ASN A 248 14.97 9.00 51.26
CA ASN A 248 13.77 8.42 51.87
C ASN A 248 12.64 8.18 50.86
N GLY A 249 12.92 8.30 49.55
CA GLY A 249 11.93 8.23 48.47
C GLY A 249 11.17 9.54 48.23
N THR A 250 10.33 9.54 47.20
CA THR A 250 9.43 10.66 46.83
C THR A 250 7.99 10.16 46.71
N SER A 251 7.03 10.97 47.15
CA SER A 251 5.60 10.69 46.91
C SER A 251 5.17 11.04 45.48
N GLU A 252 5.83 12.04 44.88
CA GLU A 252 5.55 12.53 43.53
C GLU A 252 6.57 11.98 42.53
N PRO A 253 6.15 11.69 41.28
CA PRO A 253 7.06 11.26 40.23
C PRO A 253 8.03 12.38 39.86
N PHE A 254 9.30 12.04 39.67
CA PHE A 254 10.29 12.98 39.17
C PHE A 254 10.08 13.19 37.67
N VAL A 255 9.85 14.44 37.25
CA VAL A 255 9.51 14.78 35.88
C VAL A 255 10.77 14.90 35.01
N ILE A 256 10.79 14.18 33.89
CA ILE A 256 11.81 14.28 32.85
C ILE A 256 11.31 15.25 31.78
N ASP A 257 11.96 16.42 31.70
CA ASP A 257 11.68 17.46 30.72
C ASP A 257 12.67 17.46 29.55
N ALA A 258 12.39 18.22 28.51
CA ALA A 258 13.28 18.34 27.35
C ALA A 258 14.70 18.78 27.74
N SER A 259 14.84 19.62 28.77
CA SER A 259 16.14 20.08 29.29
C SER A 259 16.99 18.94 29.83
N LEU A 260 16.36 18.00 30.54
CA LEU A 260 17.01 16.80 31.09
C LEU A 260 17.36 15.79 29.98
N VAL A 261 16.52 15.66 28.94
CA VAL A 261 16.80 14.81 27.77
C VAL A 261 17.99 15.36 26.96
N LEU A 262 18.04 16.67 26.72
CA LEU A 262 19.10 17.32 25.96
C LEU A 262 20.47 17.29 26.67
N ASN A 263 20.49 17.45 28.00
CA ASN A 263 21.74 17.50 28.77
C ASN A 263 21.60 16.82 30.16
N PRO A 264 21.56 15.48 30.22
CA PRO A 264 21.26 14.75 31.47
C PRO A 264 22.23 15.07 32.60
N GLN A 265 23.54 15.02 32.33
CA GLN A 265 24.59 15.23 33.36
C GLN A 265 24.61 16.65 33.92
N LYS A 266 24.47 17.66 33.05
CA LYS A 266 24.51 19.08 33.45
C LYS A 266 23.28 19.45 34.26
N THR A 267 22.10 19.01 33.83
CA THR A 267 20.83 19.28 34.49
C THR A 267 20.74 18.56 35.83
N LEU A 268 21.15 17.29 35.91
CA LEU A 268 21.22 16.53 37.16
C LEU A 268 22.19 17.16 38.17
N SER A 269 23.38 17.55 37.74
CA SER A 269 24.36 18.22 38.61
C SER A 269 23.83 19.54 39.18
N GLY A 270 23.14 20.34 38.34
CA GLY A 270 22.51 21.58 38.76
C GLY A 270 21.37 21.36 39.78
N LEU A 271 20.58 20.31 39.61
CA LEU A 271 19.50 19.94 40.54
C LEU A 271 20.06 19.45 41.89
N ILE A 272 21.09 18.60 41.87
CA ILE A 272 21.77 18.15 43.09
C ILE A 272 22.36 19.34 43.85
N GLN A 273 23.03 20.27 43.17
CA GLN A 273 23.61 21.45 43.79
C GLN A 273 22.56 22.36 44.43
N LYS A 274 21.44 22.61 43.74
CA LYS A 274 20.31 23.38 44.30
C LYS A 274 19.72 22.72 45.54
N ASN A 275 19.54 21.39 45.53
CA ASN A 275 18.98 20.66 46.67
C ASN A 275 19.95 20.63 47.88
N TYR A 276 21.26 20.51 47.64
CA TYR A 276 22.29 20.63 48.68
C TYR A 276 22.35 22.04 49.29
N GLN A 277 22.13 23.09 48.50
CA GLN A 277 22.06 24.47 49.00
C GLN A 277 20.78 24.71 49.81
N ALA A 278 19.64 24.16 49.38
CA ALA A 278 18.38 24.27 50.10
C ALA A 278 18.40 23.54 51.46
N THR A 279 19.05 22.38 51.54
CA THR A 279 19.22 21.63 52.80
C THR A 279 20.18 22.29 53.78
N LYS A 280 21.22 23.01 53.31
CA LYS A 280 22.12 23.81 54.16
C LYS A 280 21.51 25.10 54.72
N GLN A 281 20.41 25.61 54.15
CA GLN A 281 19.75 26.85 54.60
C GLN A 281 18.68 26.65 55.69
N LYS A 282 18.42 25.42 56.16
CA LYS A 282 17.60 25.22 57.38
C LYS A 282 18.39 25.71 58.62
N PRO A 283 17.91 26.70 59.38
CA PRO A 283 18.62 27.16 60.57
C PRO A 283 18.64 26.06 61.64
N THR A 284 19.83 25.72 62.13
CA THR A 284 19.99 25.06 63.42
C THR A 284 19.54 26.02 64.52
N ASP A 285 18.39 25.73 65.12
CA ASP A 285 17.86 26.46 66.27
C ASP A 285 18.79 26.22 67.49
N PRO A 286 19.45 27.24 68.07
CA PRO A 286 20.25 27.06 69.26
C PRO A 286 19.43 27.50 70.48
N LYS A 287 18.80 26.56 71.18
CA LYS A 287 18.42 26.79 72.58
C LYS A 287 18.86 25.66 73.51
N ASN A 288 20.01 25.96 74.11
CA ASN A 288 20.55 25.58 75.40
C ASN A 288 19.65 24.83 76.40
N ALA A 289 20.33 23.84 76.99
CA ALA A 289 20.20 23.27 78.31
C ALA A 289 19.79 24.24 79.45
N LYS A 290 18.96 23.69 80.36
CA LYS A 290 18.94 23.80 81.84
C LYS A 290 18.98 25.20 82.48
N HIS A 291 17.86 25.61 83.10
CA HIS A 291 17.70 25.56 84.56
C HIS A 291 16.23 25.68 84.96
#